data_AF-A0AAV9Q181-F1
#
_entry.id   AF-A0AAV9Q181-F1
#
_cell.length_a   1.000
_cell.length_b   1.000
_cell.length_c   1.000
_cell.angle_alpha   90.00
_cell.angle_beta   90.00
_cell.angle_gamma   90.00
#
_symmetry.space_group_name_H-M   'P 1'
#
loop_
_entity.id
_entity.type
_entity.pdbx_description
1 polymer ?
#
loop_
_entity_poly.entity_id
_entity_poly.type
_entity_poly.pdbx_seq_one_letter_code
_entity_poly.pdbx_strand_id
1 'polypeptide(L)'
;MATLPKGMEHVDRRKLYTSLPARVFYLQQFLEFGPDDVTALSEGQKCIKAIIPAIVNMVYKKLLRHDITARVFSTRDSRSEEDPDRWIGEEDAQIRHRKMFLRWYLTKLNSDPSKMEYWQYLDKVGLMHVGKGRKNPLHVDYIFLGACLGYIQDSMTEAILSHPRLDLTQKIAIVRALGKVIWIQNDLMAKWHVEDGKEFADSDRNDELQAEAQQPEGYVNGKRVLGKVDEDDSSIDGTASSISSEKSTTSLGRTIEQVGLSNEQIKCPFSGIANGGQELDSQRAATWRPRRDDPGVSPSSPTGAPRLRVIDGKTVGKEKLGLNPFE
;
A
#
# COMPACT_ATOMS: atom_id res chain seq x y z
N MET A 1 -22.47 -31.76 11.49
CA MET A 1 -22.25 -30.43 10.91
C MET A 1 -22.40 -30.55 9.41
N ALA A 2 -22.99 -29.55 8.75
CA ALA A 2 -23.05 -29.53 7.28
C ALA A 2 -21.64 -29.43 6.70
N THR A 3 -21.35 -30.15 5.62
CA THR A 3 -20.08 -30.06 4.90
C THR A 3 -20.02 -28.76 4.10
N LEU A 4 -18.84 -28.14 4.02
CA LEU A 4 -18.65 -26.93 3.22
C LEU A 4 -18.84 -27.23 1.73
N PRO A 5 -19.55 -26.36 0.98
CA PRO A 5 -19.64 -26.46 -0.47
C PRO A 5 -18.26 -26.45 -1.14
N LYS A 6 -18.16 -27.09 -2.31
CA LYS A 6 -16.92 -27.09 -3.10
C LYS A 6 -16.54 -25.65 -3.48
N GLY A 7 -15.32 -25.25 -3.16
CA GLY A 7 -14.79 -23.90 -3.41
C GLY A 7 -15.04 -22.90 -2.30
N MET A 8 -15.75 -23.27 -1.23
CA MET A 8 -15.87 -22.47 -0.01
C MET A 8 -14.72 -22.82 0.94
N GLU A 9 -13.99 -21.81 1.38
CA GLU A 9 -12.93 -21.95 2.38
C GLU A 9 -13.47 -21.60 3.77
N HIS A 10 -13.02 -22.36 4.78
CA HIS A 10 -13.32 -22.02 6.17
C HIS A 10 -12.38 -20.91 6.65
N VAL A 11 -12.96 -19.84 7.18
CA VAL A 11 -12.23 -18.80 7.90
C VAL A 11 -12.64 -18.82 9.36
N ASP A 12 -11.68 -19.10 10.24
CA ASP A 12 -11.91 -19.11 11.68
C ASP A 12 -12.08 -17.67 12.17
N ARG A 13 -13.29 -17.34 12.61
CA ARG A 13 -13.63 -16.01 13.12
C ARG A 13 -12.73 -15.60 14.29
N ARG A 14 -12.41 -16.49 15.23
CA ARG A 14 -11.55 -16.15 16.38
C ARG A 14 -10.17 -15.71 15.90
N LYS A 15 -9.59 -16.42 14.93
CA LYS A 15 -8.27 -16.07 14.37
C LYS A 15 -8.22 -14.70 13.72
N LEU A 16 -9.32 -14.23 13.11
CA LEU A 16 -9.39 -12.87 12.54
C LEU A 16 -9.23 -11.76 13.59
N TYR A 17 -9.55 -12.06 14.86
CA TYR A 17 -9.42 -11.11 15.95
C TYR A 17 -8.18 -11.36 16.80
N THR A 18 -7.67 -12.60 16.89
CA THR A 18 -6.53 -12.95 17.75
C THR A 18 -5.18 -13.09 17.04
N SER A 19 -5.15 -13.26 15.72
CA SER A 19 -3.91 -13.48 14.96
C SER A 19 -3.77 -12.47 13.81
N LEU A 20 -2.79 -11.57 13.91
CA LEU A 20 -2.50 -10.62 12.83
C LEU A 20 -2.15 -11.34 11.50
N PRO A 21 -1.30 -12.39 11.47
CA PRO A 21 -1.05 -13.14 10.24
C PRO A 21 -2.32 -13.72 9.60
N ALA A 22 -3.24 -14.29 10.40
CA ALA A 22 -4.48 -14.85 9.88
C ALA A 22 -5.40 -13.78 9.29
N ARG A 23 -5.50 -12.61 9.96
CA ARG A 23 -6.29 -11.47 9.48
C ARG A 23 -5.73 -10.90 8.18
N VAL A 24 -4.41 -10.65 8.12
CA VAL A 24 -3.74 -10.14 6.92
C VAL A 24 -3.90 -11.13 5.76
N PHE A 25 -3.70 -12.43 6.01
CA PHE A 25 -3.90 -13.46 5.00
C PHE A 25 -5.34 -13.45 4.46
N TYR A 26 -6.35 -13.39 5.34
CA TYR A 26 -7.75 -13.28 4.92
C TYR A 26 -8.01 -12.05 4.07
N LEU A 27 -7.52 -10.87 4.48
CA LEU A 27 -7.68 -9.63 3.72
C LEU A 27 -6.99 -9.71 2.35
N GLN A 28 -5.81 -10.31 2.28
CA GLN A 28 -5.09 -10.52 1.02
C GLN A 28 -5.85 -11.46 0.09
N GLN A 29 -6.41 -12.55 0.59
CA GLN A 29 -7.27 -13.43 -0.22
C GLN A 29 -8.53 -12.71 -0.68
N PHE A 30 -9.22 -12.02 0.23
CA PHE A 30 -10.49 -11.34 -0.06
C PHE A 30 -10.34 -10.19 -1.06
N LEU A 31 -9.25 -9.41 -0.94
CA LEU A 31 -8.92 -8.31 -1.85
C LEU A 31 -8.10 -8.78 -3.07
N GLU A 32 -7.82 -10.08 -3.15
CA GLU A 32 -6.98 -10.71 -4.17
C GLU A 32 -5.62 -9.99 -4.32
N PHE A 33 -5.02 -9.60 -3.20
CA PHE A 33 -3.69 -9.02 -3.16
C PHE A 33 -2.64 -10.11 -3.30
N GLY A 34 -1.92 -10.12 -4.43
CA GLY A 34 -0.99 -11.18 -4.79
C GLY A 34 0.34 -10.71 -5.39
N PRO A 35 1.15 -11.64 -5.93
CA PRO A 35 2.47 -11.33 -6.49
C PRO A 35 2.47 -10.28 -7.61
N ASP A 36 1.42 -10.24 -8.42
CA ASP A 36 1.26 -9.24 -9.49
C ASP A 36 1.12 -7.82 -8.90
N ASP A 37 0.40 -7.68 -7.78
CA ASP A 37 0.27 -6.40 -7.08
C ASP A 37 1.62 -5.97 -6.47
N VAL A 38 2.39 -6.91 -5.91
CA VAL A 38 3.74 -6.64 -5.37
C VAL A 38 4.68 -6.17 -6.47
N THR A 39 4.62 -6.81 -7.64
CA THR A 39 5.40 -6.40 -8.83
C THR A 39 5.01 -5.00 -9.27
N ALA A 40 3.71 -4.73 -9.43
CA ALA A 40 3.22 -3.41 -9.83
C ALA A 40 3.65 -2.30 -8.85
N LEU A 41 3.57 -2.56 -7.54
CA LEU A 41 4.02 -1.61 -6.52
C LEU A 41 5.54 -1.38 -6.60
N SER A 42 6.32 -2.43 -6.84
CA SER A 42 7.78 -2.33 -6.99
C SER A 42 8.18 -1.50 -8.22
N GLU A 43 7.49 -1.69 -9.35
CA GLU A 43 7.68 -0.90 -10.57
C GLU A 43 7.28 0.57 -10.38
N GLY A 44 6.17 0.81 -9.69
CA GLY A 44 5.67 2.16 -9.36
C GLY A 44 6.44 2.86 -8.23
N GLN A 45 7.31 2.15 -7.50
CA GLN A 45 7.87 2.62 -6.24
C GLN A 45 8.61 3.96 -6.37
N LYS A 46 9.46 4.12 -7.40
CA LYS A 46 10.23 5.35 -7.60
C LYS A 46 9.32 6.54 -7.92
N CYS A 47 8.27 6.32 -8.71
CA CYS A 47 7.27 7.34 -9.05
C CYS A 47 6.52 7.80 -7.80
N ILE A 48 6.02 6.85 -7.00
CA ILE A 48 5.28 7.15 -5.77
C ILE A 48 6.18 7.84 -4.74
N LYS A 49 7.44 7.40 -4.59
CA LYS A 49 8.40 8.00 -3.64
C LYS A 49 8.63 9.49 -3.93
N ALA A 50 8.69 9.88 -5.21
CA ALA A 50 8.94 11.27 -5.62
C ALA A 50 7.81 12.24 -5.22
N ILE A 51 6.56 11.78 -5.12
CA ILE A 51 5.39 12.63 -4.82
C ILE A 51 5.07 12.71 -3.32
N ILE A 52 5.62 11.82 -2.48
CA ILE A 52 5.39 11.78 -1.03
C ILE A 52 5.59 13.15 -0.35
N PRO A 53 6.67 13.91 -0.61
CA PRO A 53 6.88 15.22 0.02
C PRO A 53 5.73 16.20 -0.20
N ALA A 54 5.16 16.23 -1.41
CA ALA A 54 4.06 17.10 -1.77
C ALA A 54 2.75 16.65 -1.12
N ILE A 55 2.46 15.35 -1.16
CA ILE A 55 1.26 14.76 -0.52
C ILE A 55 1.27 15.05 0.98
N VAL A 56 2.40 14.88 1.66
CA VAL A 56 2.50 15.20 3.11
C VAL A 56 2.15 16.66 3.38
N ASN A 57 2.66 17.61 2.59
CA ASN A 57 2.31 19.02 2.78
C ASN A 57 0.80 19.26 2.57
N MET A 58 0.21 18.65 1.54
CA MET A 58 -1.23 18.76 1.28
C MET A 58 -2.08 18.17 2.42
N VAL A 59 -1.67 17.03 2.99
CA VAL A 59 -2.36 16.40 4.12
C VAL A 59 -2.38 17.33 5.33
N TYR A 60 -1.24 17.91 5.74
CA TYR A 60 -1.23 18.79 6.90
C TYR A 60 -2.01 20.09 6.69
N LYS A 61 -1.97 20.66 5.47
CA LYS A 61 -2.86 21.79 5.14
C LYS A 61 -4.34 21.42 5.27
N LYS A 62 -4.72 20.19 4.89
CA LYS A 62 -6.10 19.69 5.01
C LYS A 62 -6.50 19.43 6.47
N LEU A 63 -5.61 18.84 7.28
CA LEU A 63 -5.85 18.55 8.69
C LEU A 63 -5.91 19.82 9.54
N LEU A 64 -5.13 20.86 9.21
CA LEU A 64 -5.15 22.13 9.93
C LEU A 64 -6.30 23.06 9.48
N ARG A 65 -7.05 22.68 8.43
CA ARG A 65 -8.18 23.47 7.91
C ARG A 65 -9.45 23.35 8.74
N HIS A 66 -9.65 22.21 9.41
CA HIS A 66 -10.82 21.97 10.25
C HIS A 66 -10.36 21.97 11.71
N ASP A 67 -11.06 22.74 12.54
CA ASP A 67 -10.82 22.85 13.98
C ASP A 67 -10.75 21.48 14.67
N ILE A 68 -11.70 20.59 14.38
CA ILE A 68 -11.79 19.26 15.01
C ILE A 68 -10.57 18.38 14.75
N THR A 69 -9.94 18.50 13.56
CA THR A 69 -8.69 17.79 13.25
C THR A 69 -7.45 18.55 13.69
N ALA A 70 -7.50 19.88 13.70
CA ALA A 70 -6.39 20.73 14.15
C ALA A 70 -6.18 20.66 15.67
N ARG A 71 -7.28 20.62 16.44
CA ARG A 71 -7.30 20.60 17.91
C ARG A 71 -6.50 19.43 18.49
N VAL A 72 -6.56 18.27 17.83
CA VAL A 72 -5.82 17.05 18.21
C VAL A 72 -4.32 17.29 18.30
N PHE A 73 -3.76 18.21 17.52
CA PHE A 73 -2.34 18.52 17.63
C PHE A 73 -2.01 19.23 18.94
N SER A 74 -2.94 19.97 19.54
CA SER A 74 -2.74 20.59 20.86
C SER A 74 -3.15 19.66 22.00
N THR A 75 -4.37 19.11 21.94
CA THR A 75 -4.98 18.33 23.03
C THR A 75 -4.51 16.88 23.08
N ARG A 76 -4.04 16.35 21.94
CA ARG A 76 -3.72 14.94 21.72
C ARG A 76 -4.92 13.99 21.88
N ASP A 77 -6.13 14.51 21.86
CA ASP A 77 -7.37 13.75 21.97
C ASP A 77 -8.45 14.41 21.12
N SER A 78 -8.95 13.70 20.11
CA SER A 78 -10.02 14.18 19.23
C SER A 78 -11.39 14.26 19.88
N ARG A 79 -11.57 13.64 21.04
CA ARG A 79 -12.82 13.71 21.83
C ARG A 79 -12.87 14.97 22.69
N SER A 80 -11.75 15.67 22.82
CA SER A 80 -11.71 16.95 23.53
C SER A 80 -12.42 18.02 22.70
N GLU A 81 -13.42 18.65 23.30
CA GLU A 81 -14.11 19.83 22.74
C GLU A 81 -13.50 21.15 23.22
N GLU A 82 -12.47 21.09 24.07
CA GLU A 82 -11.81 22.28 24.60
C GLU A 82 -10.86 22.86 23.57
N ASP A 83 -11.09 24.12 23.21
CA ASP A 83 -10.19 24.85 22.33
C ASP A 83 -8.85 25.14 23.04
N PRO A 84 -7.72 24.99 22.35
CA PRO A 84 -6.42 25.23 22.95
C PRO A 84 -6.18 26.75 23.11
N ASP A 85 -5.37 27.13 24.10
CA ASP A 85 -4.91 28.52 24.29
C ASP A 85 -4.28 29.10 23.01
N ARG A 86 -3.64 28.24 22.22
CA ARG A 86 -3.07 28.58 20.92
C ARG A 86 -3.30 27.45 19.91
N TRP A 87 -3.83 27.83 18.75
CA TRP A 87 -3.90 26.96 17.58
C TRP A 87 -2.52 26.77 16.95
N ILE A 88 -2.19 25.52 16.63
CA ILE A 88 -0.94 25.14 15.98
C ILE A 88 -1.08 25.33 14.47
N GLY A 89 -0.11 26.01 13.85
CA GLY A 89 -0.02 26.24 12.41
C GLY A 89 1.03 25.37 11.72
N GLU A 90 1.09 25.49 10.39
CA GLU A 90 1.96 24.66 9.53
C GLU A 90 3.46 24.82 9.85
N GLU A 91 3.87 26.01 10.29
CA GLU A 91 5.27 26.37 10.57
C GLU A 91 5.75 25.94 11.96
N ASP A 92 4.83 25.56 12.84
CA ASP A 92 5.17 25.13 14.20
C ASP A 92 6.03 23.87 14.17
N ALA A 93 7.04 23.82 15.04
CA ALA A 93 8.00 22.72 15.11
C ALA A 93 7.32 21.34 15.25
N GLN A 94 6.20 21.31 15.96
CA GLN A 94 5.39 20.12 16.12
C GLN A 94 4.84 19.60 14.79
N ILE A 95 4.32 20.46 13.92
CA ILE A 95 3.79 20.05 12.62
C ILE A 95 4.92 19.63 11.68
N ARG A 96 6.07 20.32 11.70
CA ARG A 96 7.26 19.91 10.94
C ARG A 96 7.74 18.51 11.33
N HIS A 97 7.80 18.21 12.63
CA HIS A 97 8.13 16.87 13.12
C HIS A 97 7.10 15.84 12.65
N ARG A 98 5.81 16.13 12.77
CA ARG A 98 4.72 15.23 12.35
C ARG A 98 4.71 14.98 10.83
N LYS A 99 5.04 15.98 10.01
CA LYS A 99 5.28 15.82 8.56
C LYS A 99 6.38 14.80 8.27
N MET A 100 7.49 14.83 9.01
CA MET A 100 8.58 13.84 8.86
C MET A 100 8.09 12.41 9.13
N PHE A 101 7.30 12.19 10.19
CA PHE A 101 6.72 10.86 10.45
C PHE A 101 5.77 10.41 9.36
N LEU A 102 4.89 11.30 8.86
CA LEU A 102 4.01 10.95 7.76
C LEU A 102 4.80 10.60 6.50
N ARG A 103 5.92 11.29 6.20
CA ARG A 103 6.80 10.92 5.09
C ARG A 103 7.37 9.52 5.25
N TRP A 104 7.86 9.18 6.45
CA TRP A 104 8.36 7.83 6.73
C TRP A 104 7.26 6.78 6.60
N TYR A 105 6.06 7.07 7.11
CA TYR A 105 4.91 6.20 6.98
C TYR A 105 4.52 5.96 5.51
N LEU A 106 4.38 7.01 4.69
CA LEU A 106 4.05 6.86 3.27
C LEU A 106 5.16 6.17 2.49
N THR A 107 6.42 6.37 2.88
CA THR A 107 7.56 5.64 2.30
C THR A 107 7.48 4.15 2.64
N LYS A 108 7.09 3.84 3.88
CA LYS A 108 6.88 2.46 4.31
C LYS A 108 5.67 1.83 3.63
N LEU A 109 4.57 2.56 3.45
CA LEU A 109 3.41 2.11 2.68
C LEU A 109 3.81 1.73 1.25
N ASN A 110 4.70 2.50 0.64
CA ASN A 110 5.29 2.28 -0.68
C ASN A 110 6.51 1.30 -0.68
N SER A 111 6.77 0.60 0.42
CA SER A 111 7.84 -0.41 0.51
C SER A 111 7.31 -1.82 0.24
N ASP A 112 8.22 -2.80 0.13
CA ASP A 112 7.89 -4.20 -0.12
C ASP A 112 6.94 -4.79 0.96
N PRO A 113 5.71 -5.19 0.58
CA PRO A 113 4.72 -5.74 1.49
C PRO A 113 4.79 -7.27 1.63
N SER A 114 5.83 -7.92 1.09
CA SER A 114 5.98 -9.39 1.09
C SER A 114 6.25 -10.00 2.48
N LYS A 115 6.69 -9.19 3.46
CA LYS A 115 7.11 -9.66 4.78
C LYS A 115 6.11 -9.29 5.87
N MET A 116 5.93 -10.15 6.87
CA MET A 116 4.97 -9.89 7.96
C MET A 116 5.34 -8.66 8.80
N GLU A 117 6.62 -8.31 8.90
CA GLU A 117 7.10 -7.11 9.60
C GLU A 117 6.58 -5.81 8.97
N TYR A 118 6.27 -5.82 7.67
CA TYR A 118 5.60 -4.71 7.01
C TYR A 118 4.20 -4.49 7.62
N TRP A 119 3.42 -5.57 7.70
CA TRP A 119 2.04 -5.52 8.19
C TRP A 119 1.96 -5.29 9.70
N GLN A 120 2.89 -5.83 10.48
CA GLN A 120 3.04 -5.51 11.91
C GLN A 120 3.27 -4.02 12.13
N TYR A 121 4.12 -3.39 11.32
CA TYR A 121 4.32 -1.95 11.40
C TYR A 121 3.03 -1.17 11.08
N LEU A 122 2.32 -1.53 10.00
CA LEU A 122 1.04 -0.88 9.63
C LEU A 122 -0.04 -1.06 10.70
N ASP A 123 -0.06 -2.22 11.35
CA ASP A 123 -0.95 -2.51 12.47
C ASP A 123 -0.65 -1.65 13.70
N LYS A 124 0.64 -1.50 14.02
CA LYS A 124 1.12 -0.64 15.09
C LYS A 124 0.73 0.82 14.87
N VAL A 125 0.65 1.30 13.64
CA VAL A 125 0.15 2.66 13.37
C VAL A 125 -1.27 2.85 13.91
N GLY A 126 -2.17 1.86 13.74
CA GLY A 126 -3.51 1.90 14.33
C GLY A 126 -3.48 1.93 15.86
N LEU A 127 -2.68 1.05 16.48
CA LEU A 127 -2.48 0.99 17.93
C LEU A 127 -2.07 2.37 18.52
N MET A 128 -1.16 3.06 17.82
CA MET A 128 -0.63 4.36 18.25
C MET A 128 -1.64 5.52 18.23
N HIS A 129 -2.75 5.37 17.48
CA HIS A 129 -3.81 6.39 17.35
C HIS A 129 -5.00 6.16 18.30
N VAL A 130 -5.06 5.04 19.01
CA VAL A 130 -6.03 4.81 20.11
C VAL A 130 -5.45 5.13 21.49
N GLY A 131 -4.25 5.68 21.55
CA GLY A 131 -3.58 6.09 22.78
C GLY A 131 -2.88 4.95 23.53
N LYS A 132 -2.94 3.72 22.99
CA LYS A 132 -2.19 2.59 23.53
C LYS A 132 -0.73 2.69 23.08
N GLY A 133 0.19 2.57 24.04
CA GLY A 133 1.61 2.48 23.73
C GLY A 133 2.37 3.76 23.45
N ARG A 134 2.03 4.83 24.15
CA ARG A 134 2.91 5.99 24.23
C ARG A 134 2.93 6.49 25.65
N LYS A 135 4.09 6.99 26.11
CA LYS A 135 4.18 7.75 27.37
C LYS A 135 3.22 8.95 27.36
N ASN A 136 3.06 9.57 26.19
CA ASN A 136 2.08 10.61 25.94
C ASN A 136 1.04 10.06 24.96
N PRO A 137 -0.14 9.61 25.43
CA PRO A 137 -1.19 9.04 24.58
C PRO A 137 -1.63 10.01 23.47
N LEU A 138 -2.10 9.44 22.37
CA LEU A 138 -2.74 10.16 21.27
C LEU A 138 -4.02 9.41 20.94
N HIS A 139 -5.17 10.04 21.08
CA HIS A 139 -6.45 9.47 20.68
C HIS A 139 -7.01 10.22 19.47
N VAL A 140 -7.32 9.49 18.41
CA VAL A 140 -7.89 10.04 17.17
C VAL A 140 -9.05 9.17 16.73
N ASP A 141 -10.26 9.73 16.64
CA ASP A 141 -11.42 8.98 16.19
C ASP A 141 -11.24 8.45 14.78
N TYR A 142 -11.77 7.25 14.55
CA TYR A 142 -11.57 6.52 13.31
C TYR A 142 -12.08 7.28 12.07
N ILE A 143 -13.15 8.08 12.21
CA ILE A 143 -13.68 8.90 11.12
C ILE A 143 -12.60 9.81 10.51
N PHE A 144 -11.71 10.38 11.33
CA PHE A 144 -10.64 11.25 10.87
C PHE A 144 -9.51 10.44 10.22
N LEU A 145 -9.20 9.26 10.75
CA LEU A 145 -8.19 8.36 10.18
C LEU A 145 -8.63 7.86 8.80
N GLY A 146 -9.86 7.34 8.69
CA GLY A 146 -10.43 6.86 7.43
C GLY A 146 -10.54 7.94 6.37
N ALA A 147 -11.02 9.14 6.75
CA ALA A 147 -11.10 10.27 5.82
C ALA A 147 -9.72 10.76 5.35
N CYS A 148 -8.73 10.82 6.25
CA CYS A 148 -7.35 11.18 5.90
C CYS A 148 -6.73 10.16 4.94
N LEU A 149 -6.93 8.86 5.21
CA LEU A 149 -6.42 7.79 4.37
C LEU A 149 -7.06 7.80 2.96
N GLY A 150 -8.37 8.07 2.89
CA GLY A 150 -9.06 8.29 1.61
C GLY A 150 -8.51 9.48 0.82
N TYR A 151 -8.23 10.60 1.50
CA TYR A 151 -7.61 11.77 0.87
C TYR A 151 -6.19 11.49 0.35
N ILE A 152 -5.40 10.70 1.08
CA ILE A 152 -4.07 10.23 0.64
C ILE A 152 -4.20 9.34 -0.61
N GLN A 153 -5.14 8.38 -0.60
CA GLN A 153 -5.37 7.48 -1.73
C GLN A 153 -5.77 8.24 -2.99
N ASP A 154 -6.67 9.22 -2.88
CA ASP A 154 -7.11 10.07 -3.98
C ASP A 154 -5.93 10.85 -4.58
N SER A 155 -5.16 11.53 -3.72
CA SER A 155 -3.97 12.30 -4.12
C SER A 155 -2.92 11.43 -4.82
N MET A 156 -2.67 10.21 -4.31
CA MET A 156 -1.75 9.26 -4.95
C MET A 156 -2.28 8.78 -6.30
N THR A 157 -3.59 8.49 -6.38
CA THR A 157 -4.24 8.03 -7.62
C THR A 157 -4.12 9.08 -8.71
N GLU A 158 -4.47 10.33 -8.41
CA GLU A 158 -4.35 11.45 -9.35
C GLU A 158 -2.91 11.59 -9.87
N ALA A 159 -1.93 11.53 -8.96
CA ALA A 159 -0.52 11.66 -9.31
C ALA A 159 -0.01 10.49 -10.19
N ILE A 160 -0.43 9.25 -9.90
CA ILE A 160 -0.07 8.08 -10.71
C ILE A 160 -0.70 8.19 -12.10
N LEU A 161 -1.99 8.50 -12.19
CA LEU A 161 -2.71 8.61 -13.46
C LEU A 161 -2.19 9.76 -14.33
N SER A 162 -1.71 10.83 -13.71
CA SER A 162 -1.11 12.00 -14.38
C SER A 162 0.36 11.80 -14.77
N HIS A 163 1.01 10.72 -14.33
CA HIS A 163 2.44 10.53 -14.60
C HIS A 163 2.70 10.34 -16.11
N PRO A 164 3.59 11.15 -16.73
CA PRO A 164 3.71 11.21 -18.19
C PRO A 164 4.42 9.99 -18.81
N ARG A 165 5.19 9.24 -18.00
CA ARG A 165 6.04 8.14 -18.49
C ARG A 165 5.49 6.74 -18.18
N LEU A 166 4.39 6.64 -17.44
CA LEU A 166 3.76 5.34 -17.19
C LEU A 166 2.69 5.10 -18.25
N ASP A 167 2.69 3.90 -18.84
CA ASP A 167 1.60 3.52 -19.74
C ASP A 167 0.30 3.27 -18.96
N LEU A 168 -0.82 3.21 -19.68
CA LEU A 168 -2.13 3.04 -19.06
C LEU A 168 -2.26 1.72 -18.29
N THR A 169 -1.65 0.64 -18.77
CA THR A 169 -1.70 -0.67 -18.10
C THR A 169 -0.94 -0.64 -16.78
N GLN A 170 0.26 -0.05 -16.77
CA GLN A 170 1.06 0.17 -15.57
C GLN A 170 0.31 1.06 -14.57
N LYS A 171 -0.27 2.18 -15.03
CA LYS A 171 -1.09 3.07 -14.20
C LYS A 171 -2.23 2.32 -13.52
N ILE A 172 -2.98 1.53 -14.26
CA ILE A 172 -4.09 0.72 -13.74
C ILE A 172 -3.56 -0.29 -12.70
N ALA A 173 -2.47 -0.99 -13.00
CA ALA A 173 -1.90 -2.00 -12.11
C ALA A 173 -1.45 -1.37 -10.78
N ILE A 174 -0.72 -0.25 -10.84
CA ILE A 174 -0.22 0.46 -9.65
C ILE A 174 -1.39 1.00 -8.82
N VAL A 175 -2.38 1.66 -9.44
CA VAL A 175 -3.54 2.21 -8.72
C VAL A 175 -4.35 1.12 -8.02
N ARG A 176 -4.56 -0.02 -8.69
CA ARG A 176 -5.27 -1.16 -8.10
C ARG A 176 -4.49 -1.75 -6.92
N ALA A 177 -3.20 -2.00 -7.09
CA ALA A 177 -2.35 -2.57 -6.05
C ALA A 177 -2.25 -1.65 -4.83
N LEU A 178 -2.06 -0.35 -5.05
CA LEU A 178 -2.04 0.66 -3.99
C LEU A 178 -3.39 0.74 -3.26
N GLY A 179 -4.50 0.72 -4.00
CA GLY A 179 -5.85 0.70 -3.42
C GLY A 179 -6.05 -0.48 -2.47
N LYS A 180 -5.60 -1.68 -2.85
CA LYS A 180 -5.66 -2.86 -1.97
C LYS A 180 -4.85 -2.67 -0.69
N VAL A 181 -3.62 -2.16 -0.78
CA VAL A 181 -2.77 -1.86 0.40
C VAL A 181 -3.44 -0.86 1.32
N ILE A 182 -4.02 0.22 0.77
CA ILE A 182 -4.77 1.23 1.53
C ILE A 182 -5.96 0.59 2.27
N TRP A 183 -6.72 -0.29 1.62
CA TRP A 183 -7.85 -0.96 2.27
C TRP A 183 -7.42 -1.93 3.38
N ILE A 184 -6.32 -2.66 3.19
CA ILE A 184 -5.75 -3.50 4.26
C ILE A 184 -5.32 -2.61 5.44
N GLN A 185 -4.61 -1.51 5.18
CA GLN A 185 -4.24 -0.56 6.21
C GLN A 185 -5.46 0.03 6.93
N ASN A 186 -6.52 0.36 6.18
CA ASN A 186 -7.75 0.90 6.75
C ASN A 186 -8.40 -0.07 7.72
N ASP A 187 -8.46 -1.37 7.38
CA ASP A 187 -8.93 -2.42 8.28
C ASP A 187 -8.03 -2.56 9.51
N LEU A 188 -6.71 -2.55 9.32
CA LEU A 188 -5.74 -2.62 10.42
C LEU A 188 -5.83 -1.42 11.37
N MET A 189 -6.23 -0.24 10.90
CA MET A 189 -6.58 0.88 11.78
C MET A 189 -7.92 0.62 12.47
N ALA A 190 -8.97 0.31 11.70
CA ALA A 190 -10.33 0.13 12.19
C ALA A 190 -10.42 -0.90 13.31
N LYS A 191 -9.65 -1.99 13.23
CA LYS A 191 -9.66 -3.07 14.23
C LYS A 191 -9.38 -2.58 15.67
N TRP A 192 -8.66 -1.46 15.82
CA TRP A 192 -8.35 -0.87 17.13
C TRP A 192 -9.48 0.01 17.67
N HIS A 193 -10.41 0.44 16.82
CA HIS A 193 -11.50 1.34 17.15
C HIS A 193 -12.86 0.64 17.29
N VAL A 194 -13.06 -0.48 16.57
CA VAL A 194 -14.32 -1.23 16.63
C VAL A 194 -14.36 -2.21 17.80
N GLU A 195 -15.57 -2.63 18.16
CA GLU A 195 -15.82 -3.54 19.29
C GLU A 195 -15.92 -5.01 18.89
N ASP A 196 -15.86 -5.30 17.59
CA ASP A 196 -16.01 -6.65 17.06
C ASP A 196 -14.92 -7.59 17.59
N GLY A 197 -15.34 -8.78 18.06
CA GLY A 197 -14.41 -9.80 18.54
C GLY A 197 -13.87 -9.55 19.94
N LYS A 198 -14.43 -8.59 20.70
CA LYS A 198 -14.11 -8.35 22.12
C LYS A 198 -14.27 -9.60 22.99
N GLU A 199 -15.18 -10.50 22.64
CA GLU A 199 -15.38 -11.79 23.32
C GLU A 199 -14.19 -12.75 23.19
N PHE A 200 -13.22 -12.44 22.33
CA PHE A 200 -11.96 -13.18 22.18
C PHE A 200 -10.77 -12.45 22.80
N ALA A 201 -10.99 -11.38 23.56
CA ALA A 201 -9.93 -10.68 24.26
C ALA A 201 -9.51 -11.48 25.50
N ASP A 202 -8.33 -12.09 25.45
CA ASP A 202 -7.72 -12.76 26.60
C ASP A 202 -6.87 -11.75 27.41
N SER A 203 -6.84 -11.89 28.74
CA SER A 203 -6.12 -11.00 29.66
C SER A 203 -4.63 -10.87 29.31
N ASP A 204 -4.01 -11.97 28.90
CA ASP A 204 -2.56 -12.08 28.64
C ASP A 204 -2.13 -11.27 27.40
N ARG A 205 -3.08 -11.01 26.49
CA ARG A 205 -2.84 -10.23 25.28
C ARG A 205 -2.61 -8.75 25.57
N ASN A 206 -3.14 -8.23 26.69
CA ASN A 206 -2.92 -6.83 27.06
C ASN A 206 -1.45 -6.56 27.40
N ASP A 207 -0.73 -7.52 27.98
CA ASP A 207 0.67 -7.36 28.38
C ASP A 207 1.59 -7.35 27.15
N GLU A 208 1.37 -8.25 26.19
CA GLU A 208 2.09 -8.25 24.91
C GLU A 208 1.83 -6.97 24.11
N LEU A 209 0.57 -6.54 24.05
CA LEU A 209 0.19 -5.29 23.41
C LEU A 209 0.82 -4.09 24.09
N GLN A 210 0.97 -4.11 25.42
CA GLN A 210 1.64 -3.07 26.19
C GLN A 210 3.17 -3.06 25.99
N ALA A 211 3.79 -4.21 25.76
CA ALA A 211 5.20 -4.31 25.42
C ALA A 211 5.50 -3.81 23.99
N GLU A 212 4.67 -4.18 23.00
CA GLU A 212 4.81 -3.69 21.61
C GLU A 212 4.61 -2.17 21.52
N ALA A 213 3.61 -1.71 22.28
CA ALA A 213 3.32 -0.32 22.58
C ALA A 213 4.54 0.48 23.05
N GLN A 214 5.34 -0.05 23.98
CA GLN A 214 6.46 0.69 24.57
C GLN A 214 7.62 0.92 23.59
N GLN A 215 7.67 0.20 22.47
CA GLN A 215 8.74 0.37 21.50
C GLN A 215 8.64 1.72 20.78
N PRO A 216 9.76 2.44 20.56
CA PRO A 216 9.75 3.73 19.87
C PRO A 216 9.09 3.69 18.49
N GLU A 217 8.60 4.84 18.04
CA GLU A 217 8.01 4.98 16.71
C GLU A 217 9.04 4.59 15.63
N GLY A 218 8.60 3.77 14.67
CA GLY A 218 9.47 3.20 13.65
C GLY A 218 10.26 1.96 14.07
N TYR A 219 9.93 1.34 15.21
CA TYR A 219 10.46 0.03 15.61
C TYR A 219 9.35 -1.03 15.68
N VAL A 220 9.68 -2.25 15.27
CA VAL A 220 8.87 -3.46 15.39
C VAL A 220 9.78 -4.57 15.90
N ASN A 221 9.38 -5.28 16.95
CA ASN A 221 10.17 -6.36 17.58
C ASN A 221 11.62 -5.94 17.90
N GLY A 222 11.81 -4.70 18.36
CA GLY A 222 13.13 -4.13 18.67
C GLY A 222 13.98 -3.77 17.45
N LYS A 223 13.52 -4.04 16.22
CA LYS A 223 14.22 -3.68 14.97
C LYS A 223 13.67 -2.38 14.42
N ARG A 224 14.56 -1.47 14.03
CA ARG A 224 14.19 -0.24 13.32
C ARG A 224 13.67 -0.56 11.93
N VAL A 225 12.43 -0.18 11.62
CA VAL A 225 11.76 -0.37 10.34
C VAL A 225 11.50 0.95 9.58
N LEU A 226 11.67 2.11 10.23
CA LEU A 226 11.60 3.44 9.62
C LEU A 226 12.91 4.24 9.79
N GLY A 227 13.14 5.19 8.90
CA GLY A 227 14.17 6.22 9.09
C GLY A 227 15.60 5.77 8.84
N LYS A 228 15.83 4.73 8.03
CA LYS A 228 17.07 4.61 7.24
C LYS A 228 16.84 5.44 5.98
N VAL A 229 17.24 6.70 6.00
CA VAL A 229 17.40 7.45 4.76
C VAL A 229 18.71 6.95 4.17
N ASP A 230 18.68 6.45 2.94
CA ASP A 230 19.90 6.16 2.17
C ASP A 230 20.80 7.40 2.21
N GLU A 231 22.12 7.23 2.31
CA GLU A 231 23.16 8.25 2.53
C GLU A 231 23.30 9.34 1.42
N ASP A 232 22.23 9.69 0.71
CA ASP A 232 22.23 10.62 -0.42
C ASP A 232 21.52 11.96 -0.11
N ASP A 233 21.24 12.24 1.16
CA ASP A 233 20.79 13.57 1.62
C ASP A 233 21.83 14.16 2.58
N SER A 234 22.97 14.56 2.02
CA SER A 234 24.06 15.20 2.76
C SER A 234 23.74 16.67 3.03
N SER A 235 23.17 16.96 4.20
CA SER A 235 23.53 18.16 5.00
C SER A 235 22.96 18.06 6.42
N ILE A 236 23.80 17.59 7.34
CA ILE A 236 24.04 18.11 8.69
C ILE A 236 25.01 17.12 9.37
N ASP A 237 26.19 17.64 9.68
CA ASP A 237 27.36 16.94 10.21
C ASP A 237 27.22 16.56 11.69
N GLY A 238 27.97 15.55 12.14
CA GLY A 238 28.01 15.10 13.54
C GLY A 238 28.58 13.69 13.79
N THR A 239 29.79 13.43 13.33
CA THR A 239 30.82 12.46 13.79
C THR A 239 30.45 11.37 14.82
N ALA A 240 30.55 10.10 14.42
CA ALA A 240 31.25 9.04 15.17
C ALA A 240 31.61 7.87 14.24
N SER A 241 32.89 7.52 14.20
CA SER A 241 33.53 6.51 13.35
C SER A 241 33.32 5.08 13.86
N SER A 242 33.17 4.12 12.94
CA SER A 242 33.48 2.69 13.16
C SER A 242 33.71 1.99 11.82
N ILE A 243 34.90 1.43 11.66
CA ILE A 243 35.35 0.60 10.54
C ILE A 243 34.92 -0.85 10.80
N SER A 244 34.31 -1.52 9.82
CA SER A 244 34.69 -2.90 9.47
C SER A 244 34.11 -3.33 8.12
N SER A 245 34.99 -4.01 7.39
CA SER A 245 34.85 -4.61 6.07
C SER A 245 33.99 -5.87 6.13
N GLU A 246 33.21 -6.20 5.08
CA GLU A 246 33.32 -7.47 4.35
C GLU A 246 32.25 -7.66 3.23
N LYS A 247 32.80 -8.04 2.06
CA LYS A 247 32.25 -8.69 0.87
C LYS A 247 30.74 -9.02 0.78
N SER A 248 30.09 -8.37 -0.18
CA SER A 248 28.76 -8.71 -0.71
C SER A 248 28.73 -10.09 -1.36
N THR A 249 27.88 -10.97 -0.85
CA THR A 249 27.42 -12.20 -1.51
C THR A 249 25.88 -12.18 -1.53
N THR A 250 25.29 -12.68 -2.62
CA THR A 250 23.82 -12.83 -2.73
C THR A 250 23.37 -14.04 -1.90
N SER A 251 22.10 -14.07 -1.48
CA SER A 251 21.49 -15.13 -0.67
C SER A 251 21.46 -16.53 -1.31
N LEU A 252 22.02 -16.67 -2.52
CA LEU A 252 22.18 -17.93 -3.27
C LEU A 252 23.64 -18.23 -3.65
N GLY A 253 24.62 -17.53 -3.05
CA GLY A 253 26.04 -17.89 -3.14
C GLY A 253 26.69 -17.72 -4.53
N ARG A 254 26.15 -16.87 -5.41
CA ARG A 254 26.71 -16.61 -6.75
C ARG A 254 27.43 -15.27 -6.82
N THR A 255 28.59 -15.25 -7.47
CA THR A 255 29.42 -14.05 -7.72
C THR A 255 28.94 -13.29 -8.96
N ILE A 256 29.14 -11.97 -8.96
CA ILE A 256 28.72 -11.03 -10.02
C ILE A 256 29.33 -11.34 -11.40
N GLU A 257 30.45 -12.04 -11.43
CA GLU A 257 31.15 -12.45 -12.65
C GLU A 257 30.49 -13.64 -13.36
N GLN A 258 29.53 -14.33 -12.74
CA GLN A 258 28.86 -15.52 -13.29
C GLN A 258 27.55 -15.24 -14.03
N VAL A 259 27.10 -13.98 -14.08
CA VAL A 259 25.88 -13.53 -14.79
C VAL A 259 26.19 -12.99 -16.20
N GLY A 260 27.47 -12.91 -16.57
CA GLY A 260 27.94 -12.29 -17.82
C GLY A 260 27.97 -13.17 -19.08
N LEU A 261 27.49 -14.43 -19.04
CA LEU A 261 27.66 -15.38 -20.15
C LEU A 261 26.34 -16.09 -20.51
N SER A 262 25.39 -15.39 -21.14
CA SER A 262 24.35 -16.01 -21.98
C SER A 262 23.48 -14.99 -22.73
N ASN A 263 24.08 -13.93 -23.28
CA ASN A 263 23.34 -13.07 -24.19
C ASN A 263 24.27 -12.47 -25.25
N GLU A 264 24.61 -13.26 -26.25
CA GLU A 264 25.07 -12.72 -27.54
C GLU A 264 24.37 -13.43 -28.72
N GLN A 265 23.72 -12.58 -29.52
CA GLN A 265 23.31 -12.75 -30.92
C GLN A 265 22.07 -13.66 -31.11
N ILE A 266 21.01 -13.20 -31.79
CA ILE A 266 21.01 -12.94 -33.24
C ILE A 266 20.03 -11.80 -33.61
N LYS A 267 20.50 -11.02 -34.58
CA LYS A 267 19.98 -9.80 -35.19
C LYS A 267 18.62 -9.93 -35.89
N CYS A 268 17.91 -8.79 -35.92
CA CYS A 268 16.87 -8.46 -36.89
C CYS A 268 17.33 -8.67 -38.34
N PRO A 269 16.52 -9.30 -39.20
CA PRO A 269 16.64 -9.19 -40.64
C PRO A 269 15.59 -8.23 -41.21
N PHE A 270 16.10 -7.08 -41.64
CA PHE A 270 15.69 -6.27 -42.80
C PHE A 270 14.45 -5.37 -42.76
N SER A 271 14.78 -4.09 -42.53
CA SER A 271 14.17 -2.84 -42.99
C SER A 271 14.15 -2.66 -44.52
N GLY A 272 13.27 -1.76 -45.00
CA GLY A 272 13.36 -1.04 -46.28
C GLY A 272 12.06 -0.25 -46.58
N ILE A 273 11.98 1.08 -46.36
CA ILE A 273 12.05 2.19 -47.37
C ILE A 273 10.86 2.15 -48.38
N ALA A 274 10.03 3.18 -48.66
CA ALA A 274 9.97 4.62 -48.38
C ALA A 274 8.60 5.24 -48.80
N ASN A 275 8.39 6.48 -48.32
CA ASN A 275 7.67 7.63 -48.91
C ASN A 275 6.13 7.71 -48.99
N GLY A 276 5.59 8.73 -48.29
CA GLY A 276 4.88 9.84 -48.95
C GLY A 276 3.45 10.18 -48.47
N GLY A 277 3.27 11.37 -47.88
CA GLY A 277 2.09 12.23 -48.14
C GLY A 277 0.96 12.31 -47.09
N GLN A 278 0.98 13.41 -46.31
CA GLN A 278 -0.11 14.32 -45.89
C GLN A 278 -1.51 13.85 -45.39
N GLU A 279 -1.91 14.53 -44.29
CA GLU A 279 -3.23 15.06 -43.89
C GLU A 279 -4.37 14.19 -43.30
N LEU A 280 -4.70 14.56 -42.05
CA LEU A 280 -5.99 14.93 -41.44
C LEU A 280 -7.24 14.03 -41.51
N ASP A 281 -7.81 13.90 -40.30
CA ASP A 281 -9.23 13.86 -39.93
C ASP A 281 -10.05 12.56 -39.89
N SER A 282 -10.71 12.45 -38.73
CA SER A 282 -12.07 12.00 -38.47
C SER A 282 -12.44 10.51 -38.53
N GLN A 283 -12.80 10.05 -37.33
CA GLN A 283 -14.06 9.38 -37.01
C GLN A 283 -14.38 7.99 -37.61
N ARG A 284 -14.58 7.10 -36.63
CA ARG A 284 -15.59 6.03 -36.55
C ARG A 284 -15.27 4.67 -37.15
N ALA A 285 -15.65 3.69 -36.33
CA ALA A 285 -15.55 2.27 -36.49
C ALA A 285 -16.32 1.71 -37.69
N ALA A 286 -15.77 0.67 -38.31
CA ALA A 286 -16.47 -0.59 -38.52
C ALA A 286 -15.53 -1.69 -39.03
N THR A 287 -15.65 -2.87 -38.39
CA THR A 287 -15.56 -4.22 -38.97
C THR A 287 -14.18 -4.76 -39.41
N TRP A 288 -13.74 -5.88 -38.82
CA TRP A 288 -13.86 -7.24 -39.38
C TRP A 288 -13.07 -8.25 -38.53
N ARG A 289 -13.64 -9.45 -38.31
CA ARG A 289 -12.94 -10.65 -37.78
C ARG A 289 -12.33 -11.45 -38.94
N PRO A 290 -11.37 -12.37 -38.67
CA PRO A 290 -11.74 -13.78 -38.68
C PRO A 290 -11.15 -14.61 -37.50
N ARG A 291 -11.66 -15.83 -37.35
CA ARG A 291 -11.41 -16.83 -36.28
C ARG A 291 -10.84 -18.12 -36.90
N ARG A 292 -9.97 -18.83 -36.18
CA ARG A 292 -9.72 -20.31 -36.15
C ARG A 292 -8.57 -20.56 -35.14
N ASP A 293 -8.81 -21.17 -33.97
CA ASP A 293 -8.76 -22.62 -33.63
C ASP A 293 -7.36 -23.22 -33.91
N ASP A 294 -6.57 -23.74 -32.95
CA ASP A 294 -6.74 -25.05 -32.25
C ASP A 294 -5.76 -25.18 -31.00
N PRO A 295 -5.53 -26.34 -30.32
CA PRO A 295 -5.68 -26.47 -28.85
C PRO A 295 -4.46 -27.03 -28.05
N GLY A 296 -4.55 -27.01 -26.69
CA GLY A 296 -3.67 -27.71 -25.72
C GLY A 296 -2.49 -26.87 -25.17
N VAL A 297 -2.05 -26.88 -23.90
CA VAL A 297 -2.13 -27.82 -22.75
C VAL A 297 -1.72 -27.10 -21.43
N SER A 298 -2.40 -27.44 -20.31
CA SER A 298 -2.02 -27.48 -18.85
C SER A 298 -1.60 -26.23 -18.02
N PRO A 299 -1.56 -26.35 -16.67
CA PRO A 299 -2.44 -25.70 -15.71
C PRO A 299 -1.91 -24.33 -15.25
N SER A 300 -2.65 -23.25 -15.51
CA SER A 300 -2.28 -21.92 -15.05
C SER A 300 -2.71 -21.69 -13.61
N SER A 301 -1.75 -21.27 -12.78
CA SER A 301 -1.91 -20.73 -11.43
C SER A 301 -3.09 -19.75 -11.32
N PRO A 302 -3.83 -19.73 -10.20
CA PRO A 302 -5.01 -18.90 -10.05
C PRO A 302 -4.61 -17.42 -10.13
N THR A 303 -5.02 -16.75 -11.20
CA THR A 303 -4.81 -15.31 -11.38
C THR A 303 -6.03 -14.60 -10.79
N GLY A 304 -5.93 -14.23 -9.51
CA GLY A 304 -6.98 -13.55 -8.76
C GLY A 304 -7.26 -12.15 -9.31
N ALA A 305 -8.28 -12.06 -10.16
CA ALA A 305 -9.17 -10.91 -10.29
C ALA A 305 -10.41 -11.31 -11.11
N PRO A 306 -11.66 -11.16 -10.63
CA PRO A 306 -12.81 -11.11 -11.51
C PRO A 306 -12.67 -9.84 -12.34
N ARG A 307 -12.07 -9.98 -13.52
CA ARG A 307 -11.97 -8.90 -14.51
C ARG A 307 -13.36 -8.69 -15.09
N LEU A 308 -14.17 -7.86 -14.43
CA LEU A 308 -15.36 -7.28 -15.04
C LEU A 308 -14.88 -6.44 -16.22
N ARG A 309 -15.27 -6.85 -17.42
CA ARG A 309 -15.01 -6.10 -18.64
C ARG A 309 -16.33 -5.64 -19.19
N VAL A 310 -16.42 -4.35 -19.50
CA VAL A 310 -17.49 -3.85 -20.34
C VAL A 310 -17.07 -4.15 -21.78
N ILE A 311 -17.79 -5.05 -22.42
CA ILE A 311 -17.62 -5.39 -23.83
C ILE A 311 -18.97 -5.10 -24.49
N ASP A 312 -19.00 -4.21 -25.47
CA ASP A 312 -20.23 -3.82 -26.19
C ASP A 312 -21.37 -3.34 -25.26
N GLY A 313 -21.03 -2.58 -24.22
CA GLY A 313 -22.00 -2.05 -23.25
C GLY A 313 -22.53 -3.07 -22.22
N LYS A 314 -22.08 -4.33 -22.29
CA LYS A 314 -22.45 -5.39 -21.34
C LYS A 314 -21.29 -5.74 -20.42
N THR A 315 -21.60 -5.95 -19.15
CA THR A 315 -20.60 -6.33 -18.15
C THR A 315 -20.41 -7.85 -18.16
N VAL A 316 -19.19 -8.32 -18.46
CA VAL A 316 -18.86 -9.75 -18.50
C VAL A 316 -17.81 -10.07 -17.44
N GLY A 317 -18.15 -10.98 -16.51
CA GLY A 317 -17.22 -11.60 -15.56
C GLY A 317 -16.64 -12.91 -16.14
N LYS A 318 -15.33 -13.13 -16.00
CA LYS A 318 -14.66 -14.27 -16.66
C LYS A 318 -14.83 -15.62 -15.93
N GLU A 319 -15.20 -15.63 -14.65
CA GLU A 319 -15.22 -16.84 -13.82
C GLU A 319 -16.56 -16.98 -13.08
N LYS A 320 -17.50 -17.66 -13.73
CA LYS A 320 -18.73 -18.24 -13.13
C LYS A 320 -19.49 -17.36 -12.11
N LEU A 321 -19.95 -16.19 -12.52
CA LEU A 321 -21.23 -15.68 -12.06
C LEU A 321 -21.98 -15.20 -13.30
N GLY A 322 -23.25 -15.61 -13.40
CA GLY A 322 -24.07 -15.47 -14.60
C GLY A 322 -24.30 -14.02 -15.04
N LEU A 323 -25.24 -13.82 -15.97
CA LEU A 323 -25.66 -12.49 -16.41
C LEU A 323 -25.95 -11.60 -15.20
N ASN A 324 -25.58 -10.32 -15.33
CA ASN A 324 -25.81 -9.28 -14.34
C ASN A 324 -27.27 -9.36 -13.83
N PRO A 325 -27.52 -9.55 -12.52
CA PRO A 325 -28.89 -9.65 -11.99
C PRO A 325 -29.67 -8.33 -12.02
N PHE A 326 -29.02 -7.25 -12.48
CA PHE A 326 -29.60 -5.92 -12.64
C PHE A 326 -29.66 -5.45 -14.10
N GLU A 327 -29.50 -6.35 -15.08
CA GLU A 327 -29.85 -6.11 -16.50
C GLU A 327 -31.27 -6.58 -16.83
#